data_AF-A0A2G9T6E2-F1
#
_entry.id   AF-A0A2G9T6E2-F1
#
_cell.length_a   1.000
_cell.length_b   1.000
_cell.length_c   1.000
_cell.angle_alpha   90.00
_cell.angle_beta   90.00
_cell.angle_gamma   90.00
#
_symmetry.space_group_name_H-M   'P 1'
#
loop_
_entity.id
_entity.type
_entity.pdbx_description
1 polymer ?
#
loop_
_entity_poly.entity_id
_entity_poly.type
_entity_poly.pdbx_seq_one_letter_code
_entity_poly.pdbx_strand_id
1 'polypeptide(L)'
;MAGQQDWSGLMKVISEKDSPDPETLVYGMTVINKTLRGIPDSDTYYDAVDTLEMLGMEEAMKSMMKLGNNELLEQCRLYERELSKEDERAENSDDDVNARM
;
A
#
# COMPACT_ATOMS: atom_id res chain seq x y z
N MET A 1 0.48 18.20 14.36
CA MET A 1 -0.04 16.94 13.80
C MET A 1 0.07 17.09 12.29
N ALA A 2 1.04 16.44 11.67
CA ALA A 2 1.11 16.41 10.21
C ALA A 2 -0.17 15.72 9.69
N GLY A 3 -0.73 16.23 8.60
CA GLY A 3 -2.00 15.75 8.06
C GLY A 3 -1.88 14.31 7.61
N GLN A 4 -2.41 13.38 8.40
CA GLN A 4 -2.54 11.98 8.03
C GLN A 4 -3.43 11.91 6.78
N GLN A 5 -2.93 11.28 5.72
CA GLN A 5 -3.74 11.10 4.51
C GLN A 5 -5.00 10.31 4.86
N ASP A 6 -6.16 10.85 4.47
CA ASP A 6 -7.42 10.15 4.65
C ASP A 6 -7.57 9.08 3.56
N TRP A 7 -7.17 7.86 3.91
CA TRP A 7 -7.27 6.70 3.04
C TRP A 7 -8.69 6.13 2.94
N SER A 8 -9.62 6.58 3.78
CA SER A 8 -10.95 5.97 3.89
C SER A 8 -11.75 6.06 2.58
N GLY A 9 -11.57 7.13 1.81
CA GLY A 9 -12.21 7.30 0.50
C GLY A 9 -11.72 6.26 -0.51
N LEU A 10 -10.40 6.10 -0.64
CA LEU A 10 -9.80 5.10 -1.53
C LEU A 10 -10.12 3.68 -1.07
N MET A 11 -10.07 3.42 0.24
CA MET A 11 -10.38 2.11 0.81
C MET A 11 -11.83 1.69 0.53
N LYS A 12 -12.79 2.61 0.58
CA LYS A 12 -14.18 2.33 0.17
C LYS A 12 -14.28 1.93 -1.30
N VAL A 13 -13.57 2.61 -2.18
CA VAL A 13 -13.56 2.31 -3.62
C VAL A 13 -12.98 0.93 -3.89
N ILE A 14 -11.82 0.62 -3.30
CA ILE A 14 -11.12 -0.63 -3.60
C ILE A 14 -11.73 -1.85 -2.89
N SER A 15 -12.56 -1.63 -1.87
CA SER A 15 -13.25 -2.67 -1.11
C SER A 15 -14.67 -2.95 -1.59
N GLU A 16 -15.06 -2.42 -2.77
CA GLU A 16 -16.39 -2.62 -3.34
C GLU A 16 -16.69 -4.11 -3.56
N LYS A 17 -17.84 -4.58 -3.04
CA LYS A 17 -18.27 -5.98 -3.09
C LYS A 17 -19.42 -6.18 -4.09
N ASP A 18 -20.22 -5.15 -4.34
CA ASP A 18 -21.38 -5.22 -5.24
C ASP A 18 -20.96 -4.80 -6.66
N SER A 19 -20.55 -5.78 -7.46
CA SER A 19 -20.12 -5.61 -8.86
C SER A 19 -18.95 -4.64 -9.05
N PRO A 20 -17.74 -4.98 -8.54
CA PRO A 20 -16.59 -4.10 -8.66
C PRO A 20 -16.20 -3.88 -10.13
N ASP A 21 -16.03 -2.61 -10.50
CA ASP A 21 -15.46 -2.23 -11.80
C ASP A 21 -13.93 -2.39 -11.77
N PRO A 22 -13.33 -3.28 -12.59
CA PRO A 22 -11.90 -3.55 -12.52
C PRO A 22 -11.03 -2.33 -12.83
N GLU A 23 -11.46 -1.43 -13.73
CA GLU A 23 -10.68 -0.24 -14.09
C GLU A 23 -10.61 0.75 -12.92
N THR A 24 -11.73 0.95 -12.23
CA THR A 24 -11.81 1.76 -11.01
C THR A 24 -10.92 1.19 -9.91
N LEU A 25 -10.94 -0.14 -9.71
CA LEU A 25 -10.07 -0.81 -8.74
C LEU A 25 -8.57 -0.64 -9.08
N VAL A 26 -8.21 -0.78 -10.37
CA VAL A 26 -6.83 -0.57 -10.84
C VAL A 26 -6.39 0.86 -10.55
N TYR A 27 -7.25 1.84 -10.84
CA TYR A 27 -6.94 3.24 -10.59
C TYR A 27 -6.76 3.51 -9.09
N GLY A 28 -7.66 2.98 -8.25
CA GLY A 28 -7.55 3.08 -6.78
C GLY A 28 -6.22 2.52 -6.26
N MET A 29 -5.87 1.30 -6.68
CA MET A 29 -4.58 0.70 -6.30
C MET A 29 -3.38 1.48 -6.86
N THR A 30 -3.46 2.00 -8.08
CA THR A 30 -2.39 2.81 -8.67
C THR A 30 -2.12 4.06 -7.86
N VAL A 31 -3.18 4.73 -7.38
CA VAL A 31 -3.05 5.91 -6.51
C VAL A 31 -2.40 5.53 -5.19
N ILE A 32 -2.82 4.43 -4.56
CA ILE A 32 -2.22 3.94 -3.30
C ILE A 32 -0.73 3.65 -3.50
N ASN A 33 -0.38 2.85 -4.52
CA ASN A 33 1.01 2.49 -4.83
C ASN A 33 1.90 3.70 -5.08
N LYS A 34 1.42 4.68 -5.86
CA LYS A 34 2.18 5.91 -6.13
C LYS A 34 2.34 6.78 -4.90
N THR A 35 1.33 6.79 -4.03
CA THR A 35 1.34 7.59 -2.81
C THR A 35 2.33 7.01 -1.81
N LEU A 36 2.29 5.68 -1.58
CA LEU A 36 3.26 5.00 -0.72
C LEU A 36 4.70 5.20 -1.19
N ARG A 37 4.97 5.02 -2.49
CA ARG A 37 6.28 5.31 -3.07
C ARG A 37 6.73 6.76 -2.90
N GLY A 38 5.77 7.69 -2.80
CA GLY A 38 6.04 9.11 -2.62
C GLY A 38 6.45 9.49 -1.19
N ILE A 39 6.31 8.59 -0.22
CA ILE A 39 6.66 8.85 1.17
C ILE A 39 8.17 8.63 1.37
N PRO A 40 8.93 9.67 1.73
CA PRO A 40 10.38 9.55 1.87
C PRO A 40 10.82 9.07 3.26
N ASP A 41 9.94 9.08 4.25
CA ASP A 41 10.24 8.85 5.66
C ASP A 41 9.61 7.54 6.12
N SER A 42 10.41 6.65 6.72
CA SER A 42 9.98 5.29 7.06
C SER A 42 8.89 5.27 8.14
N ASP A 43 8.99 6.14 9.16
CA ASP A 43 7.93 6.26 10.18
C ASP A 43 6.59 6.64 9.53
N THR A 44 6.62 7.65 8.65
CA THR A 44 5.44 8.09 7.90
C THR A 44 4.90 7.00 6.97
N TYR A 45 5.77 6.17 6.39
CA TYR A 45 5.38 5.07 5.52
C TYR A 45 4.65 3.99 6.31
N TYR A 46 5.20 3.54 7.44
CA TYR A 46 4.58 2.53 8.28
C TYR A 46 3.29 3.03 8.93
N ASP A 47 3.20 4.31 9.34
CA ASP A 47 1.93 4.93 9.77
C ASP A 47 0.83 4.82 8.69
N ALA A 48 1.21 5.01 7.42
CA ALA A 48 0.29 4.91 6.29
C ALA A 48 -0.13 3.45 6.02
N VAL A 49 0.82 2.51 6.03
CA VAL A 49 0.55 1.07 5.86
C VAL A 49 -0.35 0.55 6.98
N ASP A 50 -0.05 0.88 8.24
CA ASP A 50 -0.87 0.49 9.39
C ASP A 50 -2.31 1.03 9.26
N THR A 51 -2.46 2.26 8.77
CA THR A 51 -3.78 2.85 8.50
C THR A 51 -4.52 2.07 7.40
N LEU A 52 -3.84 1.70 6.31
CA LEU A 52 -4.42 0.92 5.22
C LEU A 52 -4.84 -0.48 5.68
N GLU A 53 -4.00 -1.16 6.46
CA GLU A 53 -4.32 -2.48 7.03
C GLU A 53 -5.52 -2.41 7.99
N MET A 54 -5.59 -1.39 8.85
CA MET A 54 -6.75 -1.15 9.72
C MET A 54 -8.06 -0.95 8.93
N LEU A 55 -7.96 -0.34 7.74
CA LEU A 55 -9.09 -0.13 6.84
C LEU A 55 -9.42 -1.37 5.98
N GLY A 56 -8.66 -2.46 6.09
CA GLY A 56 -8.95 -3.74 5.43
C GLY A 56 -8.22 -3.98 4.10
N MET A 57 -7.03 -3.40 3.91
CA MET A 57 -6.24 -3.54 2.68
C MET A 57 -5.98 -5.01 2.30
N GLU A 58 -5.58 -5.86 3.25
CA GLU A 58 -5.35 -7.28 2.99
C GLU A 58 -6.60 -7.99 2.41
N GLU A 59 -7.79 -7.73 2.97
CA GLU A 59 -9.03 -8.36 2.51
C GLU A 59 -9.46 -7.82 1.13
N ALA A 60 -9.24 -6.53 0.86
CA ALA A 60 -9.47 -5.90 -0.43
C ALA A 60 -8.58 -6.53 -1.51
N MET A 61 -7.27 -6.65 -1.27
CA MET A 61 -6.34 -7.29 -2.20
C MET A 61 -6.70 -8.75 -2.48
N LYS A 62 -7.04 -9.54 -1.44
CA LYS A 62 -7.50 -10.93 -1.61
C LYS A 62 -8.75 -11.01 -2.49
N SER A 63 -9.65 -10.03 -2.39
CA SER A 63 -10.86 -9.96 -3.22
C SER A 63 -10.53 -9.61 -4.66
N MET A 64 -9.63 -8.65 -4.90
CA MET A 64 -9.15 -8.28 -6.24
C MET A 64 -8.44 -9.43 -6.94
N MET A 65 -7.58 -10.17 -6.25
CA MET A 65 -6.87 -11.31 -6.83
C MET A 65 -7.83 -12.40 -7.35
N LYS A 66 -8.99 -12.58 -6.70
CA LYS A 66 -10.03 -13.53 -7.13
C LYS A 66 -10.74 -13.10 -8.41
N LEU A 67 -10.71 -11.82 -8.78
CA LEU A 67 -11.28 -11.32 -10.03
C LEU A 67 -10.47 -11.77 -11.26
N GLY A 68 -9.21 -12.21 -11.07
CA GLY A 68 -8.37 -12.75 -12.16
C GLY A 68 -7.99 -11.72 -13.23
N ASN A 69 -8.15 -10.43 -12.96
CA ASN A 69 -7.74 -9.36 -13.87
C ASN A 69 -6.22 -9.15 -13.77
N ASN A 70 -5.50 -9.27 -14.89
CA ASN A 70 -4.04 -9.19 -14.92
C ASN A 70 -3.48 -7.85 -14.41
N GLU A 71 -4.16 -6.75 -14.71
CA GLU A 71 -3.71 -5.43 -14.28
C GLU A 71 -3.88 -5.27 -12.77
N LEU A 72 -5.00 -5.75 -12.21
CA LEU A 72 -5.18 -5.78 -10.74
C LEU A 72 -4.14 -6.67 -10.05
N LEU A 73 -3.86 -7.84 -10.61
CA LEU A 73 -2.82 -8.72 -10.08
C LEU A 73 -1.45 -8.03 -10.08
N GLU A 74 -1.14 -7.28 -11.13
CA GLU A 74 0.09 -6.48 -11.17
C GLU A 74 0.08 -5.35 -10.14
N GLN A 75 -1.03 -4.62 -9.99
CA GLN A 75 -1.14 -3.59 -8.96
C GLN A 75 -0.98 -4.14 -7.53
N CYS A 76 -1.49 -5.34 -7.23
CA CYS A 76 -1.26 -6.02 -5.96
C CYS A 76 0.23 -6.38 -5.76
N ARG A 77 0.91 -6.89 -6.79
CA ARG A 77 2.35 -7.18 -6.73
C ARG A 77 3.19 -5.92 -6.55
N LEU A 78 2.77 -4.82 -7.18
CA LEU A 78 3.43 -3.53 -7.01
C LEU A 78 3.35 -3.09 -5.55
N TYR A 79 2.19 -3.22 -4.90
CA TYR A 79 2.02 -2.92 -3.48
C TYR A 79 2.96 -3.74 -2.61
N GLU A 80 2.95 -5.07 -2.76
CA GLU A 80 3.84 -5.98 -2.01
C GLU A 80 5.32 -5.63 -2.21
N ARG A 81 5.71 -5.28 -3.43
CA ARG A 81 7.09 -4.91 -3.74
C ARG A 81 7.50 -3.58 -3.11
N GLU A 82 6.60 -2.60 -2.97
CA GLU A 82 6.93 -1.37 -2.25
C GLU A 82 7.10 -1.64 -0.75
N LEU A 83 6.29 -2.52 -0.15
CA LEU A 83 6.50 -2.98 1.24
C LEU A 83 7.88 -3.63 1.41
N SER A 84 8.24 -4.60 0.56
CA SER A 84 9.54 -5.28 0.67
C SER A 84 10.73 -4.32 0.54
N LYS A 85 10.63 -3.29 -0.31
CA LYS A 85 11.70 -2.27 -0.42
C LYS A 85 11.82 -1.43 0.84
N GLU A 86 10.70 -1.11 1.49
CA GLU A 86 10.75 -0.35 2.73
C GLU A 86 11.32 -1.20 3.86
N ASP A 87 10.98 -2.49 3.93
CA ASP A 87 11.57 -3.43 4.89
C ASP A 87 13.10 -3.51 4.69
N GLU A 88 13.58 -3.68 3.45
CA GLU A 88 15.01 -3.65 3.13
C GLU A 88 15.67 -2.32 3.53
N ARG A 89 14.96 -1.21 3.39
CA ARG A 89 15.48 0.12 3.75
C ARG A 89 15.57 0.29 5.27
N ALA A 90 14.57 -0.17 6.01
CA ALA A 90 14.55 -0.14 7.47
C ALA A 90 15.70 -0.98 8.04
N GLU A 91 15.88 -2.21 7.54
CA GLU A 91 16.98 -3.09 7.95
C GLU A 91 18.37 -2.47 7.68
N ASN A 92 18.57 -1.88 6.48
CA ASN A 92 19.85 -1.23 6.14
C ASN A 92 20.11 0.06 6.95
N SER A 93 19.06 0.72 7.46
CA SER A 93 19.22 1.91 8.29
C SER A 93 19.78 1.57 9.68
N ASP A 94 19.51 0.37 10.19
CA ASP A 94 20.01 -0.09 11.49
C ASP A 94 21.50 -0.48 11.45
N ASP A 95 22.02 -0.90 10.28
CA ASP A 95 23.44 -1.23 10.09
C ASP A 95 24.37 0.01 10.10
N ASP A 96 23.92 1.19 9.64
CA ASP A 96 24.76 2.43 9.67
C ASP A 96 24.98 2.96 11.09
N VAL A 97 24.03 2.71 11.99
CA VAL A 97 24.14 3.14 13.41
C VAL A 97 25.18 2.30 14.16
N ASN A 98 25.32 1.03 13.79
CA ASN A 98 26.25 0.10 14.44
C ASN A 98 27.67 0.15 13.85
N ALA A 99 27.82 0.63 12.60
CA ALA A 99 29.13 0.85 11.96
C ALA A 99 29.83 2.15 12.42
N ARG A 100 29.15 3.00 13.20
CA ARG A 100 29.66 4.29 13.72
C ARG A 100 30.02 4.26 15.21
N MET A 101 29.95 3.10 15.88
CA MET A 101 30.38 2.91 17.27
C MET A 101 31.73 2.21 17.38
#